data_AF-F9X3B6-F1
#
_entry.id   AF-F9X3B6-F1
#
_cell.length_a   1.000
_cell.length_b   1.000
_cell.length_c   1.000
_cell.angle_alpha   90.00
_cell.angle_beta   90.00
_cell.angle_gamma   90.00
#
_symmetry.space_group_name_H-M   'P 1'
#
loop_
_entity.id
_entity.type
_entity.pdbx_description
1 polymer ?
#
loop_
_entity_poly.entity_id
_entity_poly.type
_entity_poly.pdbx_seq_one_letter_code
_entity_poly.pdbx_strand_id
1 'polypeptide(L)'
;MKFLEVLALTVLLSSPATASCVVDPDSKESIFHLVNKDLVPFVKRDNNLEQAEDKTGLPATKEDVPVFHFQKAQNAPQGVYDLILADDDTAKSQFVGRTDDGSLVLTSASTGPSGQRVDGKNVATSIFTVDCKGNVGFSQESKTSSLTARSASSIGAMIAFNYDPQFMDDRLEKEASRRLLTKRDEAYRCPPGQGGHVKPGARDPTINGCGSEKYHHYVPEFNFGPCCDQHDFCFDDCGAPSLSSCNNTFGMCMEYACDSRYSSGIKKLLRAPCRGAARIYLDYVSGSVGVYYFNKYTQERCYCSPL
;
A
#
# COMPACT_ATOMS: atom_id res chain seq x y z
N MET A 1 40.65 14.29 48.43
CA MET A 1 40.25 12.86 48.30
C MET A 1 38.72 12.86 48.19
N LYS A 2 38.15 12.80 46.96
CA LYS A 2 37.45 11.64 46.34
C LYS A 2 36.41 11.01 47.30
N PHE A 3 35.10 10.93 47.01
CA PHE A 3 34.41 10.19 45.94
C PHE A 3 32.98 10.80 45.75
N LEU A 4 32.55 11.15 44.54
CA LEU A 4 31.71 10.38 43.60
C LEU A 4 30.39 9.86 44.18
N GLU A 5 29.26 10.39 43.71
CA GLU A 5 28.22 9.63 42.98
C GLU A 5 27.19 10.58 42.37
N VAL A 6 27.23 10.73 41.04
CA VAL A 6 26.16 11.30 40.21
C VAL A 6 25.52 10.12 39.51
N LEU A 7 24.28 9.79 39.90
CA LEU A 7 23.46 8.79 39.22
C LEU A 7 23.03 9.37 37.87
N ALA A 8 23.71 8.98 36.79
CA ALA A 8 23.26 9.27 35.43
C ALA A 8 22.12 8.31 35.09
N LEU A 9 20.88 8.80 35.17
CA LEU A 9 19.70 8.11 34.68
C LEU A 9 19.69 8.21 33.14
N THR A 10 20.35 7.26 32.47
CA THR A 10 20.27 7.12 31.02
C THR A 10 18.91 6.52 30.68
N VAL A 11 17.89 7.37 30.54
CA VAL A 11 16.64 6.99 29.88
C VAL A 11 16.99 6.74 28.42
N LEU A 12 17.14 5.47 28.06
CA LEU A 12 17.04 5.02 26.68
C LEU A 12 15.63 5.40 26.20
N LEU A 13 15.54 6.56 25.55
CA LEU A 13 14.42 6.91 24.69
C LEU A 13 14.42 5.86 23.58
N SER A 14 13.69 4.76 23.79
CA SER A 14 13.23 3.94 22.69
C SER A 14 12.37 4.85 21.83
N SER A 15 12.92 5.31 20.70
CA SER A 15 12.12 5.95 19.68
C SER A 15 10.92 5.03 19.43
N PRO A 16 9.67 5.51 19.58
CA PRO A 16 8.52 4.71 19.20
C PRO A 16 8.77 4.29 17.76
N ALA A 17 8.64 3.00 17.47
CA ALA A 17 8.77 2.47 16.12
C ALA A 17 7.78 3.24 15.24
N THR A 18 8.28 4.26 14.54
CA THR A 18 7.49 5.00 13.56
C THR A 18 7.14 3.97 12.50
N ALA A 19 5.84 3.75 12.30
CA ALA A 19 5.37 2.93 11.19
C ALA A 19 6.11 3.42 9.94
N SER A 20 6.91 2.54 9.33
CA SER A 20 7.68 2.87 8.13
C SER A 20 6.69 3.34 7.06
N CYS A 21 6.88 4.55 6.55
CA CYS A 21 6.08 5.07 5.45
C CYS A 21 6.29 4.18 4.22
N VAL A 22 5.27 4.05 3.36
CA VAL A 22 5.33 3.19 2.15
C VAL A 22 6.45 3.64 1.20
N VAL A 23 6.67 4.95 1.14
CA VAL A 23 7.77 5.60 0.46
C VAL A 23 8.41 6.56 1.43
N ASP A 24 9.74 6.55 1.48
CA ASP A 24 10.52 7.57 2.16
C ASP A 24 10.89 8.66 1.13
N PRO A 25 10.22 9.83 1.16
CA PRO A 25 10.48 10.87 0.17
C PRO A 25 11.85 11.55 0.33
N ASP A 26 12.55 11.30 1.43
CA ASP A 26 13.89 11.85 1.68
C ASP A 26 15.00 10.87 1.26
N SER A 27 14.66 9.69 0.74
CA SER A 27 15.60 8.67 0.28
C SER A 27 15.47 8.39 -1.22
N LYS A 28 16.58 8.52 -1.96
CA LYS A 28 16.64 8.17 -3.38
C LYS A 28 16.57 6.65 -3.63
N GLU A 29 16.92 5.86 -2.61
CA GLU A 29 16.79 4.40 -2.62
C GLU A 29 15.33 3.97 -2.47
N SER A 30 14.45 4.86 -2.01
CA SER A 30 13.01 4.61 -1.93
C SER A 30 12.36 4.82 -3.28
N ILE A 31 12.66 3.92 -4.21
CA ILE A 31 12.09 3.91 -5.55
C ILE A 31 10.67 3.34 -5.57
N PHE A 32 9.83 3.78 -6.51
CA PHE A 32 8.45 3.35 -6.64
C PHE A 32 7.90 3.55 -8.04
N HIS A 33 6.80 2.88 -8.37
CA HIS A 33 5.99 3.15 -9.55
C HIS A 33 4.80 4.02 -9.20
N LEU A 34 4.27 4.71 -10.19
CA LEU A 34 3.03 5.45 -10.06
C LEU A 34 1.88 4.69 -10.67
N VAL A 35 0.78 4.65 -9.94
CA VAL A 35 -0.49 4.10 -10.39
C VAL A 35 -1.64 5.02 -10.06
N ASN A 36 -2.76 4.88 -10.78
CA ASN A 36 -4.00 5.54 -10.39
C ASN A 36 -4.72 4.78 -9.25
N LYS A 37 -5.86 5.28 -8.78
CA LYS A 37 -6.71 4.62 -7.76
C LYS A 37 -7.19 3.20 -8.13
N ASP A 38 -7.28 2.91 -9.43
CA ASP A 38 -7.67 1.61 -9.99
C ASP A 38 -6.44 0.76 -10.34
N LEU A 39 -5.25 1.22 -9.92
CA LEU A 39 -3.94 0.61 -10.10
C LEU A 39 -3.48 0.45 -11.55
N VAL A 40 -4.01 1.29 -12.45
CA VAL A 40 -3.49 1.42 -13.80
C VAL A 40 -2.14 2.14 -13.71
N PRO A 41 -1.05 1.54 -14.22
CA PRO A 41 0.25 2.17 -14.16
C PRO A 41 0.29 3.40 -15.04
N PHE A 42 1.05 4.37 -14.59
CA PHE A 42 1.50 5.44 -15.44
C PHE A 42 2.64 4.92 -16.30
N VAL A 43 2.57 5.21 -17.60
CA VAL A 43 3.53 4.80 -18.62
C VAL A 43 4.13 6.03 -19.29
N LYS A 44 5.39 5.91 -19.68
CA LYS A 44 6.08 6.91 -20.47
C LYS A 44 5.71 6.73 -21.94
N ARG A 45 5.17 7.78 -22.57
CA ARG A 45 4.97 7.85 -24.03
C ARG A 45 5.57 9.14 -24.52
N ASP A 46 6.63 9.03 -25.31
CA ASP A 46 7.47 10.17 -25.69
C ASP A 46 7.97 10.95 -24.45
N ASN A 47 7.56 12.22 -24.32
CA ASN A 47 7.85 13.09 -23.18
C ASN A 47 6.66 13.26 -22.23
N ASN A 48 5.61 12.43 -22.34
CA ASN A 48 4.45 12.48 -21.47
C ASN A 48 4.41 11.26 -20.53
N LEU A 49 3.80 11.48 -19.37
CA LEU A 49 3.44 10.43 -18.45
C LEU A 49 1.91 10.27 -18.47
N GLU A 50 1.44 9.11 -18.93
CA GLU A 50 0.02 8.86 -19.21
C GLU A 50 -0.44 7.56 -18.52
N GLN A 51 -1.73 7.42 -18.23
CA GLN A 51 -2.24 6.13 -17.75
C GLN A 51 -2.22 5.11 -18.90
N ALA A 52 -1.86 3.86 -18.60
CA ALA A 52 -1.72 2.82 -19.60
C ALA A 52 -2.99 2.48 -20.42
N GLU A 53 -4.17 3.00 -20.06
CA GLU A 53 -5.46 2.54 -20.60
C GLU A 53 -6.08 3.39 -21.73
N ASP A 54 -5.55 4.55 -22.13
CA ASP A 54 -6.28 5.39 -23.08
C ASP A 54 -5.73 5.31 -24.53
N LYS A 55 -6.56 4.72 -25.42
CA LYS A 55 -6.65 4.93 -26.90
C LYS A 55 -5.98 4.00 -27.90
N THR A 56 -5.04 3.12 -27.57
CA THR A 56 -4.34 2.36 -28.63
C THR A 56 -4.57 0.85 -28.65
N GLY A 57 -5.03 0.23 -27.56
CA GLY A 57 -5.08 -1.24 -27.46
C GLY A 57 -3.72 -1.92 -27.67
N LEU A 58 -2.63 -1.14 -27.73
CA LEU A 58 -1.27 -1.63 -27.87
C LEU A 58 -0.77 -2.03 -26.48
N PRO A 59 -0.15 -3.22 -26.35
CA PRO A 59 0.40 -3.65 -25.07
C PRO A 59 1.59 -2.75 -24.71
N ALA A 60 1.52 -2.04 -23.58
CA ALA A 60 2.72 -1.41 -23.05
C ALA A 60 3.68 -2.52 -22.57
N THR A 61 4.94 -2.30 -22.88
CA THR A 61 6.08 -3.13 -22.54
C THR A 61 6.59 -2.81 -21.13
N LYS A 62 7.49 -3.62 -20.57
CA LYS A 62 8.03 -3.38 -19.21
C LYS A 62 8.79 -2.04 -19.17
N GLU A 63 9.40 -1.70 -20.28
CA GLU A 63 10.16 -0.48 -20.55
C GLU A 63 9.28 0.77 -20.55
N ASP A 64 7.98 0.62 -20.78
CA ASP A 64 7.03 1.73 -20.76
C ASP A 64 6.59 2.11 -19.34
N VAL A 65 6.86 1.27 -18.31
CA VAL A 65 6.43 1.51 -16.92
C VAL A 65 7.61 2.06 -16.10
N PRO A 66 7.78 3.39 -16.01
CA PRO A 66 8.91 4.00 -15.32
C PRO A 66 8.91 3.74 -13.82
N VAL A 67 10.12 3.82 -13.25
CA VAL A 67 10.35 3.89 -11.81
C VAL A 67 10.63 5.34 -11.43
N PHE A 68 10.27 5.73 -10.22
CA PHE A 68 10.41 7.07 -9.69
C PHE A 68 11.04 7.09 -8.31
N HIS A 69 11.63 8.22 -7.94
CA HIS A 69 11.94 8.57 -6.56
C HIS A 69 11.57 10.03 -6.29
N PHE A 70 11.45 10.39 -5.02
CA PHE A 70 11.33 11.77 -4.62
C PHE A 70 12.70 12.39 -4.35
N GLN A 71 12.81 13.69 -4.59
CA GLN A 71 13.96 14.48 -4.19
C GLN A 71 13.50 15.82 -3.63
N LYS A 72 14.08 16.22 -2.50
CA LYS A 72 13.85 17.56 -1.95
C LYS A 72 14.45 18.62 -2.87
N ALA A 73 13.61 19.53 -3.37
CA ALA A 73 14.08 20.63 -4.19
C ALA A 73 14.65 21.76 -3.32
N GLN A 74 15.69 22.43 -3.82
CA GLN A 74 16.49 23.39 -3.07
C GLN A 74 15.69 24.62 -2.58
N ASN A 75 14.54 24.90 -3.20
CA ASN A 75 13.66 26.04 -2.91
C ASN A 75 12.17 25.64 -2.78
N ALA A 76 11.86 24.37 -2.56
CA ALA A 76 10.47 23.94 -2.38
C ALA A 76 9.97 24.19 -0.94
N PRO A 77 8.67 24.45 -0.76
CA PRO A 77 8.04 24.40 0.56
C PRO A 77 8.28 23.06 1.26
N GLN A 78 8.23 23.06 2.59
CA GLN A 78 8.37 21.83 3.37
C GLN A 78 7.28 20.80 2.99
N GLY A 79 7.67 19.54 2.83
CA GLY A 79 6.77 18.45 2.43
C GLY A 79 6.44 18.42 0.94
N VAL A 80 7.16 19.21 0.13
CA VAL A 80 7.03 19.25 -1.32
C VAL A 80 8.34 18.83 -1.98
N TYR A 81 8.24 18.01 -3.02
CA TYR A 81 9.34 17.28 -3.63
C TYR A 81 9.29 17.40 -5.16
N ASP A 82 10.46 17.24 -5.77
CA ASP A 82 10.57 16.81 -7.15
C ASP A 82 10.25 15.31 -7.23
N LEU A 83 9.56 14.93 -8.30
CA LEU A 83 9.32 13.54 -8.68
C LEU A 83 10.20 13.25 -9.90
N ILE A 84 11.10 12.28 -9.78
CA ILE A 84 12.18 12.07 -10.74
C ILE A 84 12.16 10.62 -11.22
N LEU A 85 12.36 10.40 -12.51
CA LEU A 85 12.58 9.05 -13.04
C LEU A 85 13.85 8.43 -12.44
N ALA A 86 13.72 7.20 -11.99
CA ALA A 86 14.80 6.37 -11.45
C ALA A 86 15.30 5.32 -12.47
N ASP A 87 14.99 5.49 -13.77
CA ASP A 87 15.37 4.54 -14.80
C ASP A 87 16.89 4.57 -15.07
N ASP A 88 17.52 3.39 -15.02
CA ASP A 88 18.97 3.16 -15.11
C ASP A 88 19.65 3.70 -16.39
N ASP A 89 18.88 3.98 -17.45
CA ASP A 89 19.41 4.25 -18.79
C ASP A 89 19.38 5.73 -19.22
N THR A 90 18.99 6.64 -18.30
CA THR A 90 19.03 8.08 -18.60
C THR A 90 20.31 8.71 -18.08
N ALA A 91 21.25 9.02 -18.99
CA ALA A 91 22.45 9.80 -18.69
C ALA A 91 22.16 11.19 -18.07
N LYS A 92 20.88 11.59 -18.01
CA LYS A 92 20.39 12.83 -17.42
C LYS A 92 19.07 12.54 -16.70
N SER A 93 18.97 12.96 -15.44
CA SER A 93 17.73 12.87 -14.67
C SER A 93 16.56 13.55 -15.41
N GLN A 94 15.43 12.85 -15.48
CA GLN A 94 14.19 13.39 -16.01
C GLN A 94 13.23 13.69 -14.85
N PHE A 95 12.72 14.91 -14.80
CA PHE A 95 11.81 15.40 -13.78
C PHE A 95 10.38 15.32 -14.32
N VAL A 96 9.46 14.88 -13.47
CA VAL A 96 8.03 14.98 -13.78
C VAL A 96 7.59 16.42 -13.49
N GLY A 97 7.02 17.06 -14.49
CA GLY A 97 6.42 18.39 -14.38
C GLY A 97 4.95 18.35 -14.74
N ARG A 98 4.17 19.26 -14.15
CA ARG A 98 2.75 19.45 -14.46
C ARG A 98 2.57 20.70 -15.32
N THR A 99 1.85 20.58 -16.42
CA THR A 99 1.46 21.70 -17.27
C THR A 99 0.20 22.40 -16.75
N ASP A 100 -0.07 23.62 -17.25
CA ASP A 100 -1.30 24.37 -16.88
C ASP A 100 -2.60 23.61 -17.24
N ASP A 101 -2.57 22.77 -18.27
CA ASP A 101 -3.69 21.89 -18.65
C ASP A 101 -3.81 20.64 -17.76
N GLY A 102 -2.91 20.48 -16.78
CA GLY A 102 -2.85 19.39 -15.82
C GLY A 102 -2.13 18.13 -16.28
N SER A 103 -1.65 18.07 -17.53
CA SER A 103 -0.86 16.94 -18.04
C SER A 103 0.46 16.77 -17.29
N LEU A 104 0.98 15.55 -17.24
CA LEU A 104 2.30 15.25 -16.70
C LEU A 104 3.29 15.06 -17.85
N VAL A 105 4.36 15.83 -17.82
CA VAL A 105 5.41 15.84 -18.84
C VAL A 105 6.77 15.59 -18.20
N LEU A 106 7.72 15.12 -18.99
CA LEU A 106 9.09 14.87 -18.57
C LEU A 106 10.00 16.02 -19.03
N THR A 107 10.74 16.60 -18.10
CA THR A 107 11.70 17.69 -18.37
C THR A 107 13.12 17.26 -17.97
N SER A 108 14.14 17.83 -18.61
CA SER A 108 15.54 17.52 -18.30
C SER A 108 16.08 18.24 -17.05
N ALA A 109 15.29 19.13 -16.46
CA ALA A 109 15.65 19.91 -15.29
C ALA A 109 14.39 20.29 -14.50
N SER A 110 14.55 20.46 -13.18
CA SER A 110 13.53 21.01 -12.31
C SER A 110 13.25 22.47 -12.69
N THR A 111 12.00 22.80 -12.99
CA THR A 111 11.53 24.17 -13.26
C THR A 111 11.10 24.91 -11.99
N GLY A 112 11.00 24.19 -10.87
CA GLY A 112 10.60 24.71 -9.56
C GLY A 112 9.09 24.96 -9.45
N PRO A 113 8.63 25.33 -8.23
CA PRO A 113 7.20 25.37 -7.89
C PRO A 113 6.42 26.48 -8.63
N SER A 114 7.12 27.53 -9.10
CA SER A 114 6.52 28.61 -9.89
C SER A 114 6.37 28.26 -11.37
N GLY A 115 7.01 27.18 -11.82
CA GLY A 115 7.06 26.77 -13.21
C GLY A 115 7.92 27.65 -14.12
N GLN A 116 8.23 27.11 -15.29
CA GLN A 116 8.97 27.77 -16.37
C GLN A 116 8.41 27.34 -17.72
N ARG A 117 8.65 28.13 -18.78
CA ARG A 117 8.27 27.72 -20.14
C ARG A 117 9.21 26.64 -20.67
N VAL A 118 8.65 25.47 -20.95
CA VAL A 118 9.32 24.35 -21.62
C VAL A 118 8.48 23.99 -22.85
N ASP A 119 9.10 24.01 -24.03
CA ASP A 119 8.43 23.73 -25.31
C ASP A 119 7.11 24.49 -25.52
N GLY A 120 7.10 25.76 -25.10
CA GLY A 120 5.95 26.65 -25.23
C GLY A 120 4.86 26.49 -24.17
N LYS A 121 4.91 25.46 -23.33
CA LYS A 121 3.99 25.24 -22.19
C LYS A 121 4.62 25.72 -20.88
N ASN A 122 3.83 26.26 -19.97
CA ASN A 122 4.30 26.47 -18.60
C ASN A 122 4.29 25.13 -17.86
N VAL A 123 5.42 24.76 -17.27
CA VAL A 123 5.62 23.48 -16.60
C VAL A 123 6.16 23.74 -15.20
N ALA A 124 5.47 23.23 -14.17
CA ALA A 124 5.90 23.30 -12.78
C ALA A 124 6.38 21.94 -12.27
N THR A 125 7.59 21.90 -11.70
CA THR A 125 8.12 20.78 -10.91
C THR A 125 8.20 21.20 -9.44
N SER A 126 8.74 20.36 -8.56
CA SER A 126 8.85 20.70 -7.13
C SER A 126 7.51 21.06 -6.49
N ILE A 127 6.45 20.39 -6.94
CA ILE A 127 5.08 20.57 -6.47
C ILE A 127 4.52 19.30 -5.84
N PHE A 128 5.20 18.16 -5.90
CA PHE A 128 4.61 16.89 -5.48
C PHE A 128 4.65 16.72 -3.97
N THR A 129 3.59 16.14 -3.41
CA THR A 129 3.53 15.74 -2.00
C THR A 129 3.33 14.25 -1.91
N VAL A 130 3.75 13.64 -0.80
CA VAL A 130 3.43 12.25 -0.50
C VAL A 130 3.13 12.09 0.97
N ASP A 131 2.11 11.31 1.31
CA ASP A 131 1.84 10.91 2.69
C ASP A 131 2.46 9.55 3.02
N CYS A 132 2.46 9.16 4.30
CA CYS A 132 3.05 7.87 4.70
C CYS A 132 2.34 6.64 4.14
N LYS A 133 1.20 6.82 3.47
CA LYS A 133 0.44 5.75 2.79
C LYS A 133 0.78 5.68 1.30
N GLY A 134 1.65 6.56 0.80
CA GLY A 134 2.03 6.62 -0.61
C GLY A 134 1.06 7.42 -1.48
N ASN A 135 0.08 8.13 -0.91
CA ASN A 135 -0.78 8.99 -1.74
C ASN A 135 0.02 10.17 -2.26
N VAL A 136 0.11 10.31 -3.57
CA VAL A 136 0.85 11.39 -4.23
C VAL A 136 -0.11 12.51 -4.59
N GLY A 137 0.20 13.70 -4.10
CA GLY A 137 -0.53 14.95 -4.34
C GLY A 137 0.32 15.99 -5.04
N PHE A 138 -0.21 17.21 -5.15
CA PHE A 138 0.59 18.38 -5.50
C PHE A 138 0.19 19.62 -4.68
N SER A 139 1.11 20.57 -4.54
CA SER A 139 0.96 21.82 -3.81
C SER A 139 1.35 22.99 -4.71
N GLN A 140 0.44 23.95 -4.90
CA GLN A 140 0.68 25.16 -5.70
C GLN A 140 0.01 26.38 -5.01
N GLU A 141 0.69 27.53 -5.01
CA GLU A 141 0.17 28.83 -4.52
C GLU A 141 -0.45 28.82 -3.11
N SER A 142 0.24 28.22 -2.12
CA SER A 142 -0.22 28.20 -0.70
C SER A 142 -1.52 27.43 -0.45
N LYS A 143 -2.03 26.70 -1.44
CA LYS A 143 -3.12 25.73 -1.29
C LYS A 143 -2.54 24.33 -1.39
N THR A 144 -2.31 23.69 -0.24
CA THR A 144 -2.08 22.26 -0.17
C THR A 144 -3.36 21.55 -0.59
N SER A 145 -3.43 21.12 -1.85
CA SER A 145 -4.59 20.40 -2.34
C SER A 145 -4.25 18.92 -2.32
N SER A 146 -4.89 18.16 -1.42
CA SER A 146 -4.93 16.72 -1.59
C SER A 146 -5.55 16.42 -2.95
N LEU A 147 -4.99 15.46 -3.70
CA LEU A 147 -5.66 14.82 -4.83
C LEU A 147 -6.87 13.98 -4.33
N THR A 148 -7.71 14.54 -3.46
CA THR A 148 -9.10 14.09 -3.33
C THR A 148 -9.81 14.60 -4.56
N ALA A 149 -10.22 13.66 -5.42
CA ALA A 149 -10.98 13.87 -6.63
C ALA A 149 -12.02 15.00 -6.48
N ARG A 150 -11.66 16.22 -6.88
CA ARG A 150 -12.50 17.22 -7.53
C ARG A 150 -11.71 18.49 -7.85
N SER A 151 -11.65 18.75 -9.16
CA SER A 151 -11.16 19.95 -9.86
C SER A 151 -9.63 20.09 -9.92
N ALA A 152 -8.97 20.13 -11.07
CA ALA A 152 -9.43 20.17 -12.45
C ALA A 152 -8.38 19.48 -13.36
N SER A 153 -8.89 18.83 -14.41
CA SER A 153 -8.22 18.01 -15.46
C SER A 153 -7.66 16.63 -15.06
N SER A 154 -8.60 15.69 -14.86
CA SER A 154 -8.60 14.26 -15.26
C SER A 154 -7.32 13.41 -15.14
N ILE A 155 -6.44 13.66 -14.17
CA ILE A 155 -5.49 12.63 -13.72
C ILE A 155 -6.07 12.03 -12.43
N GLY A 156 -6.29 10.71 -12.42
CA GLY A 156 -6.78 10.00 -11.25
C GLY A 156 -5.84 10.20 -10.04
N ALA A 157 -6.33 9.95 -8.82
CA ALA A 157 -5.48 10.00 -7.63
C ALA A 157 -4.24 9.11 -7.85
N MET A 158 -3.05 9.69 -7.71
CA MET A 158 -1.77 9.00 -7.90
C MET A 158 -1.35 8.34 -6.60
N ILE A 159 -0.88 7.10 -6.70
CA ILE A 159 -0.37 6.32 -5.58
C ILE A 159 1.05 5.89 -5.94
N ALA A 160 2.00 6.18 -5.06
CA ALA A 160 3.36 5.68 -5.10
C ALA A 160 3.38 4.26 -4.54
N PHE A 161 3.88 3.32 -5.33
CA PHE A 161 3.89 1.91 -4.99
C PHE A 161 5.23 1.27 -5.40
N ASN A 162 6.00 0.75 -4.45
CA ASN A 162 7.26 0.05 -4.77
C ASN A 162 7.01 -1.42 -5.16
N TYR A 163 7.43 -1.81 -6.38
CA TYR A 163 7.31 -3.18 -6.92
C TYR A 163 8.60 -4.00 -6.83
N ASP A 164 9.67 -3.51 -6.19
CA ASP A 164 10.94 -4.24 -6.15
C ASP A 164 10.74 -5.66 -5.56
N PRO A 165 10.93 -6.72 -6.37
CA PRO A 165 10.77 -8.10 -5.94
C PRO A 165 11.75 -8.46 -4.82
N GLN A 166 12.94 -7.87 -4.74
CA GLN A 166 13.88 -8.09 -3.65
C GLN A 166 13.46 -7.35 -2.39
N PHE A 167 12.95 -6.12 -2.49
CA PHE A 167 12.34 -5.45 -1.33
C PHE A 167 11.15 -6.26 -0.78
N MET A 168 10.32 -6.78 -1.69
CA MET A 168 9.22 -7.66 -1.31
C MET A 168 9.78 -8.98 -0.77
N ASP A 169 10.71 -9.67 -1.41
CA ASP A 169 11.29 -10.95 -0.98
C ASP A 169 12.07 -10.84 0.33
N ASP A 170 12.84 -9.78 0.57
CA ASP A 170 13.56 -9.52 1.82
C ASP A 170 12.56 -9.22 2.96
N ARG A 171 11.51 -8.44 2.68
CA ARG A 171 10.42 -8.25 3.64
C ARG A 171 9.69 -9.57 3.89
N LEU A 172 9.44 -10.36 2.85
CA LEU A 172 8.79 -11.67 2.91
C LEU A 172 9.63 -12.70 3.66
N GLU A 173 10.94 -12.75 3.47
CA GLU A 173 11.86 -13.67 4.13
C GLU A 173 12.04 -13.27 5.59
N LYS A 174 12.15 -11.97 5.87
CA LYS A 174 12.23 -11.44 7.25
C LYS A 174 10.93 -11.64 8.03
N GLU A 175 9.77 -11.55 7.37
CA GLU A 175 8.46 -11.78 7.98
C GLU A 175 8.09 -13.28 8.04
N ALA A 176 8.47 -14.10 7.05
CA ALA A 176 8.30 -15.56 7.07
C ALA A 176 9.23 -16.20 8.12
N SER A 177 10.45 -15.71 8.27
CA SER A 177 11.37 -16.13 9.33
C SER A 177 10.84 -15.75 10.72
N ARG A 178 10.10 -14.63 10.84
CA ARG A 178 9.35 -14.30 12.07
C ARG A 178 8.18 -15.25 12.32
N ARG A 179 7.47 -15.68 11.27
CA ARG A 179 6.32 -16.63 11.35
C ARG A 179 6.76 -18.05 11.72
N LEU A 180 7.85 -18.56 11.14
CA LEU A 180 8.39 -19.90 11.43
C LEU A 180 8.92 -20.04 12.86
N LEU A 181 9.34 -18.94 13.49
CA LEU A 181 9.99 -18.99 14.80
C LEU A 181 9.09 -18.60 15.99
N THR A 182 7.82 -18.16 15.81
CA THR A 182 7.08 -17.59 16.96
C THR A 182 5.65 -18.03 17.29
N LYS A 183 4.82 -18.71 16.49
CA LYS A 183 3.45 -19.05 16.97
C LYS A 183 2.95 -20.43 16.55
N ARG A 184 2.80 -21.33 17.54
CA ARG A 184 1.61 -22.19 17.60
C ARG A 184 0.39 -21.29 17.39
N ASP A 185 -0.59 -21.70 16.59
CA ASP A 185 -1.87 -21.01 16.42
C ASP A 185 -2.35 -20.42 17.76
N GLU A 186 -2.32 -19.09 17.90
CA GLU A 186 -2.60 -18.45 19.20
C GLU A 186 -4.08 -18.43 19.54
N ALA A 187 -4.94 -18.66 18.55
CA ALA A 187 -6.38 -18.63 18.70
C ALA A 187 -7.02 -19.82 17.97
N TYR A 188 -7.27 -20.88 18.71
CA TYR A 188 -8.17 -21.96 18.31
C TYR A 188 -9.60 -21.60 18.73
N ARG A 189 -10.59 -22.03 17.94
CA ARG A 189 -12.00 -21.85 18.30
C ARG A 189 -12.36 -22.62 19.56
N CYS A 190 -11.91 -23.87 19.62
CA CYS A 190 -12.15 -24.76 20.74
C CYS A 190 -10.89 -25.53 21.13
N PRO A 191 -10.77 -25.97 22.39
CA PRO A 191 -9.70 -26.86 22.82
C PRO A 191 -9.66 -28.15 22.00
N PRO A 192 -8.50 -28.82 21.91
CA PRO A 192 -8.39 -30.12 21.24
C PRO A 192 -9.44 -31.13 21.74
N GLY A 193 -10.10 -31.82 20.81
CA GLY A 193 -11.16 -32.79 21.10
C GLY A 193 -12.56 -32.21 21.29
N GLN A 194 -12.73 -30.90 21.09
CA GLN A 194 -14.03 -30.22 21.14
C GLN A 194 -14.40 -29.59 19.79
N GLY A 195 -15.69 -29.59 19.48
CA GLY A 195 -16.30 -28.87 18.37
C GLY A 195 -16.91 -27.56 18.82
N GLY A 196 -16.90 -26.56 17.93
CA GLY A 196 -17.57 -25.28 18.14
C GLY A 196 -19.02 -25.35 17.69
N HIS A 197 -19.92 -24.81 18.52
CA HIS A 197 -21.35 -24.78 18.26
C HIS A 197 -21.90 -23.37 18.50
N VAL A 198 -22.93 -23.00 17.73
CA VAL A 198 -23.60 -21.71 17.87
C VAL A 198 -24.45 -21.70 19.15
N LYS A 199 -24.26 -20.70 20.01
CA LYS A 199 -25.05 -20.50 21.22
C LYS A 199 -26.53 -20.31 20.88
N PRO A 200 -27.47 -20.86 21.66
CA PRO A 200 -28.88 -20.53 21.52
C PRO A 200 -29.11 -19.02 21.59
N GLY A 201 -29.77 -18.46 20.58
CA GLY A 201 -30.06 -17.02 20.49
C GLY A 201 -28.85 -16.14 20.15
N ALA A 202 -27.73 -16.70 19.71
CA ALA A 202 -26.64 -15.92 19.13
C ALA A 202 -27.16 -15.09 17.94
N ARG A 203 -26.52 -13.94 17.70
CA ARG A 203 -26.76 -13.12 16.49
C ARG A 203 -26.48 -13.94 15.21
N ASP A 204 -26.77 -13.38 14.04
CA ASP A 204 -26.30 -13.92 12.75
C ASP A 204 -24.84 -13.52 12.45
N PRO A 205 -24.11 -14.27 11.60
CA PRO A 205 -22.78 -13.87 11.16
C PRO A 205 -22.82 -12.49 10.51
N THR A 206 -21.83 -11.66 10.84
CA THR A 206 -21.71 -10.29 10.36
C THR A 206 -20.68 -10.24 9.25
N ILE A 207 -21.06 -9.70 8.10
CA ILE A 207 -20.17 -9.44 6.97
C ILE A 207 -20.06 -7.93 6.82
N ASN A 208 -18.84 -7.38 6.95
CA ASN A 208 -18.52 -5.97 6.77
C ASN A 208 -17.52 -5.74 5.61
N GLY A 209 -17.16 -6.79 4.88
CA GLY A 209 -16.21 -6.74 3.79
C GLY A 209 -14.80 -6.54 4.33
N CYS A 210 -14.00 -5.71 3.66
CA CYS A 210 -12.60 -5.53 4.01
C CYS A 210 -12.34 -4.63 5.24
N GLY A 211 -13.23 -4.66 6.25
CA GLY A 211 -13.13 -3.92 7.52
C GLY A 211 -14.09 -2.74 7.67
N SER A 212 -13.91 -1.95 8.74
CA SER A 212 -14.75 -0.78 9.03
C SER A 212 -14.62 0.29 7.92
N GLU A 213 -15.74 0.88 7.49
CA GLU A 213 -15.82 1.90 6.42
C GLU A 213 -14.71 2.96 6.47
N LYS A 214 -14.28 3.36 7.68
CA LYS A 214 -13.22 4.34 7.94
C LYS A 214 -11.88 4.06 7.23
N TYR A 215 -11.57 2.80 6.92
CA TYR A 215 -10.27 2.42 6.33
C TYR A 215 -10.35 1.80 4.94
N HIS A 216 -11.55 1.49 4.43
CA HIS A 216 -11.76 0.92 3.09
C HIS A 216 -11.16 1.79 1.99
N HIS A 217 -11.18 3.11 2.13
CA HIS A 217 -10.67 4.04 1.12
C HIS A 217 -9.13 4.08 1.03
N TYR A 218 -8.42 3.49 2.01
CA TYR A 218 -6.96 3.53 2.07
C TYR A 218 -6.31 2.27 1.51
N VAL A 219 -7.10 1.27 1.12
CA VAL A 219 -6.57 0.04 0.60
C VAL A 219 -7.08 -0.15 -0.82
N PRO A 220 -6.19 -0.30 -1.82
CA PRO A 220 -6.62 -0.49 -3.19
C PRO A 220 -7.51 -1.73 -3.30
N GLU A 221 -8.69 -1.57 -3.88
CA GLU A 221 -9.59 -2.70 -4.03
C GLU A 221 -9.22 -3.52 -5.28
N PHE A 222 -8.51 -4.62 -5.07
CA PHE A 222 -8.12 -5.61 -6.09
C PHE A 222 -9.22 -6.62 -6.42
N ASN A 223 -10.47 -6.28 -6.10
CA ASN A 223 -11.61 -7.21 -6.08
C ASN A 223 -11.45 -8.29 -4.98
N PHE A 224 -10.93 -7.89 -3.82
CA PHE A 224 -10.82 -8.70 -2.62
C PHE A 224 -12.11 -8.72 -1.79
N GLY A 225 -13.11 -7.90 -2.11
CA GLY A 225 -14.41 -7.87 -1.44
C GLY A 225 -14.97 -9.27 -1.14
N PRO A 226 -15.11 -10.17 -2.13
CA PRO A 226 -15.57 -11.54 -1.89
C PRO A 226 -14.67 -12.36 -0.94
N CYS A 227 -13.35 -12.13 -0.98
CA CYS A 227 -12.40 -12.77 -0.07
C CYS A 227 -12.56 -12.25 1.36
N CYS A 228 -12.79 -10.95 1.52
CA CYS A 228 -13.05 -10.33 2.81
C CYS A 228 -14.39 -10.79 3.39
N ASP A 229 -15.45 -10.89 2.58
CA ASP A 229 -16.75 -11.40 3.01
C ASP A 229 -16.65 -12.84 3.52
N GLN A 230 -15.87 -13.68 2.82
CA GLN A 230 -15.59 -15.05 3.25
C GLN A 230 -14.77 -15.10 4.54
N HIS A 231 -13.82 -14.18 4.72
CA HIS A 231 -12.99 -14.09 5.91
C HIS A 231 -13.80 -13.68 7.14
N ASP A 232 -14.65 -12.67 7.00
CA ASP A 232 -15.62 -12.24 8.01
C ASP A 232 -16.55 -13.37 8.44
N PHE A 233 -17.11 -14.09 7.46
CA PHE A 233 -17.94 -15.26 7.72
C PHE A 233 -17.17 -16.33 8.50
N CYS A 234 -15.93 -16.65 8.11
CA CYS A 234 -15.10 -17.63 8.80
C CYS A 234 -14.83 -17.23 10.27
N PHE A 235 -14.63 -15.94 10.51
CA PHE A 235 -14.39 -15.39 11.85
C PHE A 235 -15.61 -15.56 12.79
N ASP A 236 -16.82 -15.52 12.25
CA ASP A 236 -18.08 -15.74 12.97
C ASP A 236 -18.56 -17.21 12.96
N ASP A 237 -18.02 -18.05 12.08
CA ASP A 237 -18.39 -19.46 11.98
C ASP A 237 -17.79 -20.27 13.14
N CYS A 238 -18.65 -20.90 13.93
CA CYS A 238 -18.24 -21.78 15.02
C CYS A 238 -17.61 -23.09 14.52
N GLY A 239 -17.82 -23.46 13.24
CA GLY A 239 -17.14 -24.57 12.59
C GLY A 239 -15.69 -24.28 12.19
N ALA A 240 -15.26 -23.02 12.17
CA ALA A 240 -13.89 -22.65 11.83
C ALA A 240 -12.92 -23.11 12.94
N PRO A 241 -11.83 -23.84 12.61
CA PRO A 241 -10.99 -24.48 13.62
C PRO A 241 -10.04 -23.50 14.34
N SER A 242 -9.53 -22.50 13.63
CA SER A 242 -8.58 -21.53 14.17
C SER A 242 -8.50 -20.25 13.35
N LEU A 243 -7.88 -19.23 13.94
CA LEU A 243 -7.52 -17.99 13.28
C LEU A 243 -6.67 -18.25 12.02
N SER A 244 -5.62 -19.08 12.11
CA SER A 244 -4.78 -19.35 10.95
C SER A 244 -5.53 -20.02 9.81
N SER A 245 -6.51 -20.89 10.10
CA SER A 245 -7.33 -21.52 9.06
C SER A 245 -8.12 -20.50 8.25
N CYS A 246 -8.76 -19.54 8.93
CA CYS A 246 -9.47 -18.45 8.26
C CYS A 246 -8.51 -17.57 7.46
N ASN A 247 -7.39 -17.18 8.07
CA ASN A 247 -6.40 -16.30 7.44
C ASN A 247 -5.72 -16.95 6.23
N ASN A 248 -5.37 -18.24 6.29
CA ASN A 248 -4.78 -18.98 5.17
C ASN A 248 -5.76 -19.02 3.99
N THR A 249 -7.03 -19.32 4.25
CA THR A 249 -8.08 -19.33 3.21
C THR A 249 -8.25 -17.94 2.58
N PHE A 250 -8.24 -16.89 3.41
CA PHE A 250 -8.30 -15.51 2.96
C PHE A 250 -7.11 -15.12 2.07
N GLY A 251 -5.89 -15.43 2.50
CA GLY A 251 -4.67 -15.20 1.72
C GLY A 251 -4.71 -15.91 0.36
N MET A 252 -5.09 -17.20 0.34
CA MET A 252 -5.23 -17.96 -0.90
C MET A 252 -6.30 -17.38 -1.83
N CYS A 253 -7.45 -16.95 -1.28
CA CYS A 253 -8.50 -16.32 -2.08
C CYS A 253 -7.98 -15.05 -2.77
N MET A 254 -7.30 -14.18 -2.03
CA MET A 254 -6.75 -12.94 -2.59
C MET A 254 -5.66 -13.21 -3.62
N GLU A 255 -4.72 -14.14 -3.36
CA GLU A 255 -3.71 -14.52 -4.35
C GLU A 255 -4.35 -15.10 -5.63
N TYR A 256 -5.41 -15.89 -5.51
CA TYR A 256 -6.17 -16.39 -6.65
C TYR A 256 -6.90 -15.28 -7.41
N ALA A 257 -7.51 -14.32 -6.70
CA ALA A 257 -8.13 -13.16 -7.31
C ALA A 257 -7.11 -12.37 -8.15
N CYS A 258 -5.89 -12.20 -7.62
CA CYS A 258 -4.78 -11.61 -8.36
C CYS A 258 -4.41 -12.42 -9.59
N ASP A 259 -4.31 -13.74 -9.46
CA ASP A 259 -3.93 -14.60 -10.57
C ASP A 259 -4.96 -14.58 -11.70
N SER A 260 -6.23 -14.70 -11.35
CA SER A 260 -7.33 -14.69 -12.31
C SER A 260 -7.40 -13.35 -13.04
N ARG A 261 -7.39 -12.23 -12.30
CA ARG A 261 -7.58 -10.88 -12.84
C ARG A 261 -6.39 -10.38 -13.66
N TYR A 262 -5.18 -10.77 -13.27
CA TYR A 262 -3.93 -10.30 -13.85
C TYR A 262 -3.17 -11.44 -14.55
N SER A 263 -3.89 -12.26 -15.32
CA SER A 263 -3.37 -13.47 -15.94
C SER A 263 -2.58 -13.27 -17.24
N SER A 264 -2.79 -12.16 -17.96
CA SER A 264 -2.20 -11.96 -19.30
C SER A 264 -1.95 -10.50 -19.67
N GLY A 265 -1.07 -10.27 -20.65
CA GLY A 265 -0.77 -8.94 -21.20
C GLY A 265 -0.10 -8.01 -20.19
N ILE A 266 -0.27 -6.70 -20.38
CA ILE A 266 0.25 -5.67 -19.47
C ILE A 266 -0.28 -5.83 -18.03
N LYS A 267 -1.50 -6.38 -17.90
CA LYS A 267 -2.12 -6.68 -16.60
C LYS A 267 -1.29 -7.65 -15.79
N LYS A 268 -0.46 -8.51 -16.39
CA LYS A 268 0.46 -9.41 -15.66
C LYS A 268 1.46 -8.63 -14.78
N LEU A 269 1.83 -7.41 -15.17
CA LEU A 269 2.66 -6.52 -14.34
C LEU A 269 1.95 -6.14 -13.03
N LEU A 270 0.62 -6.13 -13.02
CA LEU A 270 -0.21 -5.84 -11.85
C LEU A 270 -0.47 -7.07 -10.96
N ARG A 271 -0.07 -8.28 -11.37
CA ARG A 271 -0.24 -9.50 -10.57
C ARG A 271 0.62 -9.47 -9.31
N ALA A 272 1.90 -9.11 -9.44
CA ALA A 272 2.83 -9.01 -8.32
C ALA A 272 2.35 -8.02 -7.25
N PRO A 273 1.93 -6.78 -7.58
CA PRO A 273 1.43 -5.86 -6.57
C PRO A 273 0.08 -6.21 -5.98
N CYS A 274 -0.80 -6.84 -6.76
CA CYS A 274 -2.01 -7.43 -6.19
C CYS A 274 -1.66 -8.44 -5.10
N ARG A 275 -0.72 -9.35 -5.38
CA ARG A 275 -0.26 -10.33 -4.37
C ARG A 275 0.44 -9.64 -3.19
N GLY A 276 1.19 -8.57 -3.44
CA GLY A 276 1.78 -7.74 -2.38
C GLY A 276 0.73 -7.15 -1.44
N ALA A 277 -0.35 -6.58 -1.99
CA ALA A 277 -1.46 -6.06 -1.20
C ALA A 277 -2.22 -7.18 -0.47
N ALA A 278 -2.48 -8.32 -1.11
CA ALA A 278 -3.07 -9.50 -0.47
C ALA A 278 -2.30 -9.91 0.79
N ARG A 279 -0.97 -9.83 0.76
CA ARG A 279 -0.12 -10.16 1.92
C ARG A 279 -0.22 -9.10 3.02
N ILE A 280 -0.28 -7.81 2.68
CA ILE A 280 -0.53 -6.75 3.68
C ILE A 280 -1.86 -6.99 4.42
N TYR A 281 -2.92 -7.36 3.69
CA TYR A 281 -4.20 -7.75 4.29
C TYR A 281 -4.05 -8.95 5.22
N LEU A 282 -3.43 -10.02 4.73
CA LEU A 282 -3.19 -11.24 5.49
C LEU A 282 -2.41 -10.96 6.79
N ASP A 283 -1.40 -10.10 6.73
CA ASP A 283 -0.54 -9.77 7.86
C ASP A 283 -1.28 -8.96 8.91
N TYR A 284 -2.10 -8.00 8.47
CA TYR A 284 -2.95 -7.22 9.35
C TYR A 284 -3.89 -8.13 10.15
N VAL A 285 -4.61 -9.04 9.47
CA VAL A 285 -5.56 -9.95 10.12
C VAL A 285 -4.89 -11.14 10.82
N SER A 286 -3.60 -11.38 10.60
CA SER A 286 -2.82 -12.39 11.34
C SER A 286 -2.19 -11.83 12.61
N GLY A 287 -2.23 -10.52 12.80
CA GLY A 287 -1.73 -9.84 13.98
C GLY A 287 -2.66 -9.94 15.20
N SER A 288 -2.33 -9.15 16.22
CA SER A 288 -3.12 -9.04 17.47
C SER A 288 -4.57 -8.60 17.23
N VAL A 289 -4.81 -7.81 16.18
CA VAL A 289 -6.15 -7.37 15.77
C VAL A 289 -7.01 -8.58 15.37
N GLY A 290 -6.48 -9.50 14.56
CA GLY A 290 -7.18 -10.72 14.19
C GLY A 290 -7.47 -11.62 15.37
N VAL A 291 -6.47 -11.83 16.25
CA VAL A 291 -6.64 -12.59 17.51
C VAL A 291 -7.78 -11.98 18.34
N TYR A 292 -7.81 -10.66 18.49
CA TYR A 292 -8.84 -9.96 19.24
C TYR A 292 -10.24 -10.22 18.66
N TYR A 293 -10.44 -10.01 17.35
CA TYR A 293 -11.76 -10.18 16.73
C TYR A 293 -12.21 -11.64 16.68
N PHE A 294 -11.31 -12.58 16.34
CA PHE A 294 -11.62 -14.00 16.34
C PHE A 294 -12.06 -14.49 17.73
N ASN A 295 -11.36 -14.07 18.78
CA ASN A 295 -11.75 -14.40 20.16
C ASN A 295 -13.05 -13.71 20.58
N LYS A 296 -13.23 -12.43 20.23
CA LYS A 296 -14.47 -11.69 20.50
C LYS A 296 -15.67 -12.41 19.90
N TYR A 297 -15.62 -12.77 18.62
CA TYR A 297 -16.72 -13.46 17.94
C TYR A 297 -16.93 -14.89 18.44
N THR A 298 -15.84 -15.58 18.82
CA THR A 298 -15.94 -16.86 19.56
C THR A 298 -16.78 -16.68 20.82
N GLN A 299 -16.47 -15.67 21.64
CA GLN A 299 -17.18 -15.44 22.90
C GLN A 299 -18.63 -15.00 22.70
N GLU A 300 -18.92 -14.24 21.65
CA GLU A 300 -20.28 -13.79 21.35
C GLU A 300 -21.17 -14.93 20.83
N ARG A 301 -20.64 -15.77 19.94
CA ARG A 301 -21.45 -16.71 19.16
C ARG A 301 -21.29 -18.16 19.55
N CYS A 302 -20.11 -18.57 20.02
CA CYS A 302 -19.73 -19.97 20.06
C CYS A 302 -19.58 -20.51 21.48
N TYR A 303 -19.94 -21.77 21.67
CA TYR A 303 -19.53 -22.57 22.82
C TYR A 303 -18.85 -23.84 22.33
N CYS A 304 -18.05 -24.45 23.20
CA CYS A 304 -17.32 -25.67 22.89
C CYS A 304 -17.92 -26.85 23.65
N SER A 305 -18.09 -27.97 22.96
CA SER A 305 -18.45 -29.26 23.55
C SER A 305 -17.66 -30.38 22.89
N PRO A 306 -17.53 -31.56 23.53
CA PRO A 306 -16.91 -32.72 22.88
C PRO A 306 -17.53 -32.98 21.50
N LEU A 307 -16.67 -33.36 20.54
CA LEU A 307 -17.07 -33.75 19.17
C LEU A 307 -18.07 -34.91 19.16
#